data_AF-A0A0B2WIV1-F1
#
_entry.id   AF-A0A0B2WIV1-F1
#
_cell.length_a   1.000
_cell.length_b   1.000
_cell.length_c   1.000
_cell.angle_alpha   90.00
_cell.angle_beta   90.00
_cell.angle_gamma   90.00
#
_symmetry.space_group_name_H-M   'P 1'
#
loop_
_entity.id
_entity.type
_entity.pdbx_description
1 polymer ?
#
loop_
_entity_poly.entity_id
_entity_poly.type
_entity_poly.pdbx_seq_one_letter_code
_entity_poly.pdbx_strand_id
1 'polypeptide(L)'
;MHIVSRFSTVAAALVAIAAAATLDRSAVANTTANATSSANTDKATANVKASAKTNTTASTDATANATSTSTGNALVLETYGPTKPNYLVPVDGPALTFNFSTAYPHPRNWIGIWRDYYGGPDHQKLVVDQLAWTWVNASQGSIHVNVSHLEPGRYKAYFLAYESYNWLARPVHVYVPGAGPLQWIPSNFTTHKVYPYQDFRADISGLLMGVKDHKTRFSIVHRHNADWVYVAKNGTLFGMPLADVSSSFIVMAHGSDNSTAALPVYVPIPPVVRRRKGKKDKSNTDKIKVLTFNLWDGGRNVNDYHRKQVKFLAELDADIVCLQECYFQDGLRLAKALGWNARQGRDVATLSRYPIVHAYRDLETGVMVRIAVEGDSGQVIVTNLHFNPYPYGPYEVCYTNSSTAYVRMREEMSRRTQGIMEFQLRLRKYRFKLRETLKIPHILAGSFNQPSHRDWGKRGRRLHCIHKQGYFMAKSKFPWSISMRNTQEIFYGDTWKDSYRQAHLHPAKFPGNTWSPTHWRHGDRLEPHDRIDYIYHRHMKTVNSQTIVVGKPKREPYHRDNEWTSDHAAVMSTLELPLSAGGHKFLTEAEKGEKLKSG
;
A
#
# COMPACT_ATOMS: atom_id res chain seq x y z
N MET A 1 1.78 34.20 -43.63
CA MET A 1 1.15 34.96 -42.54
C MET A 1 -0.34 34.56 -42.36
N HIS A 2 -0.66 33.25 -42.36
CA HIS A 2 -2.05 32.74 -42.27
C HIS A 2 -2.19 31.46 -41.41
N ILE A 3 -1.31 31.27 -40.41
CA ILE A 3 -1.37 30.09 -39.52
C ILE A 3 -1.51 30.48 -38.03
N VAL A 4 -1.40 31.77 -37.67
CA VAL A 4 -1.46 32.20 -36.26
C VAL A 4 -2.90 32.55 -35.80
N SER A 5 -3.85 32.74 -36.72
CA SER A 5 -5.23 33.16 -36.36
C SER A 5 -6.18 32.00 -36.00
N ARG A 6 -5.85 30.74 -36.29
CA ARG A 6 -6.74 29.58 -36.01
C ARG A 6 -6.50 28.90 -34.65
N PHE A 7 -5.40 29.22 -33.95
CA PHE A 7 -5.11 28.64 -32.64
C PHE A 7 -5.78 29.40 -31.47
N SER A 8 -6.10 30.69 -31.64
CA SER A 8 -6.74 31.47 -30.57
C SER A 8 -8.25 31.16 -30.43
N THR A 9 -8.93 30.79 -31.52
CA THR A 9 -10.37 30.48 -31.51
C THR A 9 -10.70 29.12 -30.91
N VAL A 10 -9.78 28.15 -31.00
CA VAL A 10 -9.96 26.79 -30.42
C VAL A 10 -9.68 26.79 -28.91
N ALA A 11 -8.73 27.61 -28.45
CA ALA A 11 -8.45 27.76 -27.02
C ALA A 11 -9.61 28.46 -26.27
N ALA A 12 -10.26 29.46 -26.89
CA ALA A 12 -11.42 30.13 -26.31
C ALA A 12 -12.65 29.20 -26.21
N ALA A 13 -12.86 28.32 -27.19
CA ALA A 13 -13.96 27.34 -27.16
C ALA A 13 -13.76 26.26 -26.08
N LEU A 14 -12.52 25.85 -25.79
CA LEU A 14 -12.21 24.88 -24.74
C LEU A 14 -12.41 25.45 -23.32
N VAL A 15 -12.17 26.74 -23.12
CA VAL A 15 -12.42 27.42 -21.83
C VAL A 15 -13.93 27.61 -21.58
N ALA A 16 -14.71 27.88 -22.63
CA ALA A 16 -16.17 28.03 -22.51
C ALA A 16 -16.87 26.69 -22.17
N ILE A 17 -16.39 25.56 -22.70
CA ILE A 17 -16.93 24.23 -22.40
C ILE A 17 -16.60 23.79 -20.96
N ALA A 18 -15.42 24.17 -20.43
CA ALA A 18 -15.04 23.90 -19.05
C ALA A 18 -15.86 24.72 -18.02
N ALA A 19 -16.24 25.95 -18.37
CA ALA A 19 -17.09 26.81 -17.53
C ALA A 19 -18.57 26.34 -17.48
N ALA A 20 -19.09 25.81 -18.59
CA ALA A 20 -20.45 25.24 -18.62
C ALA A 20 -20.57 23.96 -17.78
N ALA A 21 -19.52 23.13 -17.73
CA ALA A 21 -19.50 21.91 -16.93
C ALA A 21 -19.36 22.15 -15.41
N THR A 22 -18.94 23.34 -14.98
CA THR A 22 -18.83 23.72 -13.56
C THR A 22 -20.11 24.33 -13.01
N LEU A 23 -20.92 24.99 -13.85
CA LEU A 23 -22.22 25.55 -13.44
C LEU A 23 -23.29 24.47 -13.20
N ASP A 24 -23.29 23.38 -13.98
CA ASP A 24 -24.28 22.30 -13.87
C ASP A 24 -24.13 21.45 -12.58
N ARG A 25 -22.93 21.42 -11.98
CA ARG A 25 -22.69 20.72 -10.70
C ARG A 25 -23.15 21.51 -9.46
N SER A 26 -23.38 22.81 -9.59
CA SER A 26 -23.80 23.67 -8.48
C SER A 26 -25.33 23.72 -8.27
N ALA A 27 -26.11 23.33 -9.29
CA ALA A 27 -27.58 23.40 -9.26
C ALA A 27 -28.26 22.18 -8.59
N VAL A 28 -27.55 21.07 -8.37
CA VAL A 28 -28.12 19.84 -7.80
C VAL A 28 -27.98 19.75 -6.26
N ALA A 29 -27.26 20.68 -5.63
CA ALA A 29 -27.00 20.65 -4.18
C ALA A 29 -27.95 21.50 -3.32
N ASN A 30 -28.91 22.23 -3.90
CA ASN A 30 -29.68 23.26 -3.18
C ASN A 30 -31.21 23.04 -3.05
N THR A 31 -31.71 21.82 -3.23
CA THR A 31 -33.17 21.52 -3.14
C THR A 31 -33.58 20.50 -2.08
N THR A 32 -32.79 20.30 -1.01
CA THR A 32 -33.22 19.51 0.16
C THR A 32 -32.87 20.19 1.48
N ALA A 33 -33.46 21.36 1.74
CA ALA A 33 -33.57 21.93 3.08
C ALA A 33 -34.63 23.04 3.07
N ASN A 34 -35.91 22.68 3.19
CA ASN A 34 -36.95 23.48 3.85
C ASN A 34 -38.29 22.73 3.81
N ALA A 35 -39.12 22.98 4.84
CA ALA A 35 -40.33 22.26 5.26
C ALA A 35 -39.99 21.02 6.10
N THR A 36 -40.26 20.93 7.41
CA THR A 36 -41.47 21.35 8.13
C THR A 36 -41.19 21.51 9.64
N SER A 37 -41.60 22.64 10.24
CA SER A 37 -42.02 22.67 11.65
C SER A 37 -42.91 23.88 11.95
N SER A 38 -44.19 23.62 12.17
CA SER A 38 -45.07 24.54 12.90
C SER A 38 -46.22 23.76 13.55
N ALA A 39 -46.53 24.17 14.78
CA ALA A 39 -47.66 23.82 15.64
C ALA A 39 -47.60 22.47 16.38
N ASN A 40 -47.44 22.49 17.71
CA ASN A 40 -48.57 22.76 18.60
C ASN A 40 -48.13 23.06 20.05
N THR A 41 -48.81 24.03 20.65
CA THR A 41 -48.79 24.45 22.06
C THR A 41 -49.70 23.55 22.91
N ASP A 42 -49.28 23.20 24.15
CA ASP A 42 -49.91 23.64 25.41
C ASP A 42 -49.64 22.73 26.64
N LYS A 43 -49.36 23.43 27.76
CA LYS A 43 -49.69 23.16 29.19
C LYS A 43 -49.15 21.92 29.92
N ALA A 44 -48.32 22.17 30.94
CA ALA A 44 -48.72 22.07 32.37
C ALA A 44 -47.60 22.52 33.35
N THR A 45 -47.91 23.54 34.15
CA THR A 45 -47.61 23.80 35.59
C THR A 45 -46.95 22.70 36.44
N ALA A 46 -46.19 22.89 37.53
CA ALA A 46 -45.69 24.02 38.34
C ALA A 46 -44.78 23.49 39.50
N ASN A 47 -43.90 24.34 40.07
CA ASN A 47 -43.36 24.39 41.46
C ASN A 47 -42.55 23.17 42.01
N VAL A 48 -41.45 23.27 42.80
CA VAL A 48 -41.17 24.00 44.06
C VAL A 48 -39.64 24.02 44.39
N LYS A 49 -39.14 25.18 44.88
CA LYS A 49 -38.08 25.53 45.89
C LYS A 49 -36.91 24.56 46.24
N ALA A 50 -35.65 25.02 46.20
CA ALA A 50 -34.78 25.51 47.32
C ALA A 50 -34.54 24.48 48.45
N SER A 51 -33.34 24.21 48.99
CA SER A 51 -32.33 25.12 49.55
C SER A 51 -31.05 24.32 49.93
N ALA A 52 -29.92 25.03 49.97
CA ALA A 52 -28.67 24.62 50.62
C ALA A 52 -28.80 24.46 52.15
N LYS A 53 -27.88 23.71 52.78
CA LYS A 53 -27.25 24.07 54.06
C LYS A 53 -26.02 23.22 54.40
N THR A 54 -24.98 23.95 54.77
CA THR A 54 -23.76 23.62 55.52
C THR A 54 -24.04 23.03 56.91
N ASN A 55 -23.07 22.30 57.47
CA ASN A 55 -22.81 22.31 58.92
C ASN A 55 -21.37 21.89 59.26
N THR A 56 -20.76 22.71 60.13
CA THR A 56 -19.50 22.56 60.86
C THR A 56 -19.79 22.26 62.33
N THR A 57 -18.97 21.44 63.01
CA THR A 57 -18.74 21.54 64.47
C THR A 57 -17.40 20.92 64.89
N ALA A 58 -16.73 21.66 65.80
CA ALA A 58 -15.53 21.45 66.62
C ALA A 58 -15.67 20.26 67.63
N SER A 59 -14.75 19.83 68.52
CA SER A 59 -13.37 20.09 69.02
C SER A 59 -13.10 19.02 70.11
N THR A 60 -11.86 18.61 70.38
CA THR A 60 -11.32 18.39 71.76
C THR A 60 -9.79 18.23 71.77
N ASP A 61 -9.14 18.91 72.73
CA ASP A 61 -7.70 18.96 73.06
C ASP A 61 -7.17 17.76 73.90
N ALA A 62 -5.84 17.51 73.84
CA ALA A 62 -4.95 17.30 75.02
C ALA A 62 -3.44 17.10 74.66
N THR A 63 -2.66 18.16 74.92
CA THR A 63 -1.27 18.29 75.47
C THR A 63 -0.13 17.25 75.32
N ALA A 64 1.00 17.78 74.79
CA ALA A 64 2.41 17.76 75.26
C ALA A 64 3.29 16.48 75.22
N ASN A 65 4.39 16.50 74.45
CA ASN A 65 5.77 16.70 74.97
C ASN A 65 6.81 16.83 73.84
N ALA A 66 7.89 17.58 74.10
CA ALA A 66 8.97 17.91 73.17
C ALA A 66 10.03 16.80 73.03
N THR A 67 10.58 16.58 71.83
CA THR A 67 12.04 16.62 71.52
C THR A 67 12.34 16.34 70.04
N SER A 68 13.44 16.93 69.59
CA SER A 68 14.08 16.92 68.27
C SER A 68 14.09 15.60 67.49
N THR A 69 13.84 15.65 66.17
CA THR A 69 14.80 15.26 65.11
C THR A 69 14.20 15.41 63.70
N SER A 70 15.00 16.06 62.83
CA SER A 70 15.01 16.07 61.37
C SER A 70 13.82 15.48 60.56
N THR A 71 13.07 16.36 59.90
CA THR A 71 12.38 16.14 58.60
C THR A 71 12.26 17.55 57.99
N GLY A 72 12.45 17.82 56.71
CA GLY A 72 12.20 17.05 55.50
C GLY A 72 11.81 18.12 54.50
N ASN A 73 12.80 18.72 53.82
CA ASN A 73 12.54 19.68 52.77
C ASN A 73 11.63 19.01 51.74
N ALA A 74 10.48 19.63 51.50
CA ALA A 74 9.58 19.26 50.42
C ALA A 74 10.40 19.20 49.12
N LEU A 75 10.58 17.99 48.60
CA LEU A 75 11.08 17.77 47.25
C LEU A 75 10.04 18.32 46.29
N VAL A 76 10.25 19.58 45.89
CA VAL A 76 9.70 20.11 44.65
C VAL A 76 10.21 19.16 43.55
N LEU A 77 9.29 18.37 42.99
CA LEU A 77 9.53 17.58 41.79
C LEU A 77 9.73 18.57 40.64
N GLU A 78 10.98 19.03 40.46
CA GLU A 78 11.41 19.69 39.23
C GLU A 78 11.17 18.73 38.07
N THR A 79 10.19 19.05 37.22
CA THR A 79 10.03 18.41 35.92
C THR A 79 11.25 18.77 35.07
N TYR A 80 12.22 17.87 34.99
CA TYR A 80 13.36 17.94 34.07
C TYR A 80 12.86 17.86 32.62
N GLY A 81 12.48 19.00 32.05
CA GLY A 81 12.48 19.22 30.61
C GLY A 81 13.92 19.36 30.11
N PRO A 82 14.22 19.01 28.85
CA PRO A 82 15.56 19.18 28.30
C PRO A 82 16.01 20.66 28.40
N THR A 83 17.15 20.90 29.04
CA THR A 83 17.73 22.23 29.29
C THR A 83 18.30 22.92 28.03
N LYS A 84 18.14 22.32 26.85
CA LYS A 84 18.55 22.89 25.56
C LYS A 84 17.31 23.33 24.78
N PRO A 85 17.27 24.57 24.24
CA PRO A 85 16.20 25.00 23.35
C PRO A 85 16.15 24.10 22.10
N ASN A 86 15.07 24.21 21.31
CA ASN A 86 14.85 23.48 20.05
C ASN A 86 14.42 22.01 20.26
N TYR A 87 13.35 21.80 21.02
CA TYR A 87 12.72 20.50 21.21
C TYR A 87 11.22 20.52 20.88
N LEU A 88 10.71 19.34 20.55
CA LEU A 88 9.29 19.03 20.41
C LEU A 88 9.07 17.66 21.04
N VAL A 89 8.23 17.57 22.06
CA VAL A 89 7.98 16.32 22.80
C VAL A 89 6.48 16.13 22.96
N PRO A 90 5.89 15.01 22.49
CA PRO A 90 4.49 14.71 22.76
C PRO A 90 4.29 14.47 24.25
N VAL A 91 3.22 15.04 24.82
CA VAL A 91 2.86 14.83 26.23
C VAL A 91 1.78 13.76 26.38
N ASP A 92 1.76 13.11 27.53
CA ASP A 92 0.67 12.23 27.92
C ASP A 92 -0.60 13.07 28.17
N GLY A 93 -1.77 12.64 27.65
CA GLY A 93 -3.02 13.36 27.80
C GLY A 93 -3.80 13.48 26.48
N PRO A 94 -4.38 14.65 26.16
CA PRO A 94 -5.09 14.85 24.89
C PRO A 94 -4.17 14.56 23.71
N ALA A 95 -4.68 13.78 22.74
CA ALA A 95 -3.93 13.36 21.57
C ALA A 95 -3.26 14.57 20.89
N LEU A 96 -1.99 14.41 20.46
CA LEU A 96 -1.26 15.43 19.69
C LEU A 96 -1.12 16.78 20.44
N THR A 97 -0.91 16.69 21.75
CA THR A 97 -0.42 17.81 22.56
C THR A 97 1.10 17.71 22.71
N PHE A 98 1.78 18.85 22.61
CA PHE A 98 3.24 18.91 22.58
C PHE A 98 3.79 19.94 23.55
N ASN A 99 4.79 19.54 24.33
CA ASN A 99 5.71 20.49 24.94
C ASN A 99 6.78 20.85 23.91
N PHE A 100 7.04 22.14 23.74
CA PHE A 100 8.02 22.63 22.78
C PHE A 100 8.91 23.72 23.41
N SER A 101 10.07 23.92 22.81
CA SER A 101 10.91 25.10 23.01
C SER A 101 11.68 25.43 21.75
N THR A 102 11.93 26.70 21.50
CA THR A 102 12.82 27.19 20.46
C THR A 102 13.63 28.40 20.92
N ALA A 103 14.88 28.49 20.44
CA ALA A 103 15.70 29.68 20.61
C ALA A 103 15.26 30.86 19.70
N TYR A 104 14.34 30.61 18.76
CA TYR A 104 13.94 31.55 17.71
C TYR A 104 12.41 31.75 17.73
N PRO A 105 11.82 32.31 18.80
CA PRO A 105 10.38 32.56 18.85
C PRO A 105 9.97 33.51 17.72
N HIS A 106 8.91 33.16 17.01
CA HIS A 106 8.39 33.98 15.92
C HIS A 106 6.90 33.67 15.71
N PRO A 107 6.05 34.67 15.42
CA PRO A 107 4.60 34.47 15.25
C PRO A 107 4.22 33.51 14.11
N ARG A 108 5.16 33.23 13.21
CA ARG A 108 4.99 32.31 12.07
C ARG A 108 5.66 30.95 12.27
N ASN A 109 6.15 30.62 13.46
CA ASN A 109 6.54 29.23 13.72
C ASN A 109 5.28 28.39 13.89
N TRP A 110 5.35 27.12 13.53
CA TRP A 110 4.16 26.27 13.48
C TRP A 110 4.49 24.81 13.69
N ILE A 111 3.52 24.04 14.17
CA ILE A 111 3.61 22.59 14.23
C ILE A 111 2.66 22.01 13.19
N GLY A 112 3.17 21.14 12.33
CA GLY A 112 2.38 20.44 11.32
C GLY A 112 2.44 18.93 11.48
N ILE A 113 1.35 18.25 11.08
CA ILE A 113 1.17 16.80 11.16
C ILE A 113 1.08 16.21 9.75
N TRP A 114 1.91 15.21 9.48
CA TRP A 114 1.89 14.43 8.25
C TRP A 114 1.80 12.94 8.53
N ARG A 115 1.52 12.17 7.48
CA ARG A 115 1.62 10.71 7.53
C ARG A 115 3.06 10.30 7.82
N ASP A 116 3.24 9.24 8.61
CA ASP A 116 4.59 8.78 8.99
C ASP A 116 5.34 8.01 7.89
N TYR A 117 4.69 7.83 6.74
CA TYR A 117 5.22 7.12 5.57
C TYR A 117 5.46 8.00 4.34
N TYR A 118 4.96 9.25 4.33
CA TYR A 118 5.11 10.13 3.18
C TYR A 118 4.78 11.60 3.51
N GLY A 119 5.43 12.51 2.79
CA GLY A 119 4.92 13.85 2.56
C GLY A 119 5.36 14.91 3.57
N GLY A 120 5.81 14.48 4.75
CA GLY A 120 6.41 15.37 5.72
C GLY A 120 7.70 16.01 5.20
N PRO A 121 8.11 17.16 5.75
CA PRO A 121 9.33 17.85 5.36
C PRO A 121 10.59 17.16 5.91
N ASP A 122 10.76 15.87 5.63
CA ASP A 122 11.88 15.01 6.06
C ASP A 122 13.25 15.58 5.66
N HIS A 123 13.28 16.34 4.56
CA HIS A 123 14.46 17.02 4.05
C HIS A 123 14.35 18.55 4.13
N GLN A 124 13.54 19.05 5.07
CA GLN A 124 13.27 20.47 5.28
C GLN A 124 12.72 21.19 4.04
N LYS A 125 11.91 20.49 3.25
CA LYS A 125 11.29 20.98 2.02
C LYS A 125 9.84 20.55 1.96
N LEU A 126 9.00 21.37 1.33
CA LEU A 126 7.63 20.99 1.01
C LEU A 126 7.65 19.81 0.03
N VAL A 127 6.90 18.77 0.38
CA VAL A 127 6.56 17.66 -0.52
C VAL A 127 5.06 17.70 -0.82
N VAL A 128 4.24 17.67 0.23
CA VAL A 128 2.78 17.91 0.17
C VAL A 128 2.33 18.65 1.42
N ASP A 129 1.12 19.22 1.35
CA ASP A 129 0.51 19.92 2.48
C ASP A 129 0.29 19.00 3.69
N GLN A 130 0.32 19.63 4.87
CA GLN A 130 0.02 19.02 6.15
C GLN A 130 -1.43 18.54 6.24
N LEU A 131 -1.66 17.53 7.08
CA LEU A 131 -3.00 17.03 7.39
C LEU A 131 -3.70 17.83 8.50
N ALA A 132 -2.91 18.39 9.42
CA ALA A 132 -3.35 19.24 10.52
C ALA A 132 -2.17 20.12 10.96
N TRP A 133 -2.46 21.28 11.55
CA TRP A 133 -1.41 22.18 12.05
C TRP A 133 -1.93 23.19 13.05
N THR A 134 -1.00 23.90 13.70
CA THR A 134 -1.28 25.07 14.56
C THR A 134 -0.10 26.03 14.58
N TRP A 135 -0.36 27.33 14.83
CA TRP A 135 0.68 28.35 15.03
C TRP A 135 1.30 28.23 16.43
N VAL A 136 2.59 28.55 16.52
CA VAL A 136 3.38 28.52 17.75
C VAL A 136 4.19 29.81 17.83
N ASN A 137 3.82 30.76 18.68
CA ASN A 137 4.50 32.06 18.77
C ASN A 137 5.53 32.15 19.93
N ALA A 138 5.34 31.36 20.99
CA ALA A 138 6.15 31.42 22.20
C ALA A 138 7.53 30.76 22.03
N SER A 139 8.47 31.11 22.90
CA SER A 139 9.79 30.46 22.98
C SER A 139 9.73 29.09 23.65
N GLN A 140 8.72 28.84 24.48
CA GLN A 140 8.44 27.55 25.11
C GLN A 140 6.97 27.48 25.53
N GLY A 141 6.44 26.28 25.64
CA GLY A 141 5.07 26.06 26.14
C GLY A 141 4.53 24.68 25.82
N SER A 142 3.22 24.55 26.00
CA SER A 142 2.44 23.37 25.61
C SER A 142 1.36 23.77 24.61
N ILE A 143 1.18 23.00 23.54
CA ILE A 143 0.17 23.30 22.51
C ILE A 143 -0.45 22.04 21.95
N HIS A 144 -1.76 22.11 21.69
CA HIS A 144 -2.54 21.03 21.09
C HIS A 144 -2.75 21.29 19.59
N VAL A 145 -2.62 20.24 18.77
CA VAL A 145 -2.99 20.26 17.36
C VAL A 145 -4.30 19.51 17.18
N ASN A 146 -5.33 20.17 16.63
CA ASN A 146 -6.61 19.53 16.38
C ASN A 146 -6.48 18.47 15.27
N VAL A 147 -6.77 17.22 15.63
CA VAL A 147 -6.71 16.04 14.76
C VAL A 147 -8.00 15.23 14.76
N SER A 148 -9.13 15.83 15.15
CA SER A 148 -10.42 15.13 15.25
C SER A 148 -10.90 14.54 13.92
N HIS A 149 -10.42 15.05 12.79
CA HIS A 149 -10.72 14.56 11.44
C HIS A 149 -9.72 13.51 10.93
N LEU A 150 -8.66 13.22 11.67
CA LEU A 150 -7.65 12.24 11.26
C LEU A 150 -8.07 10.84 11.71
N GLU A 151 -7.83 9.86 10.84
CA GLU A 151 -7.99 8.45 11.19
C GLU A 151 -6.99 8.06 12.29
N PRO A 152 -7.38 7.14 13.19
CA PRO A 152 -6.42 6.58 14.14
C PRO A 152 -5.20 5.98 13.48
N GLY A 153 -4.05 6.11 14.14
CA GLY A 153 -2.80 5.52 13.67
C GLY A 153 -1.58 6.40 13.87
N ARG A 154 -0.52 6.07 13.14
CA ARG A 154 0.79 6.70 13.25
C ARG A 154 0.92 7.90 12.33
N TYR A 155 1.47 8.96 12.88
CA TYR A 155 1.76 10.21 12.19
C TYR A 155 3.15 10.73 12.59
N LYS A 156 3.57 11.81 11.94
CA LYS A 156 4.82 12.50 12.24
C LYS A 156 4.57 13.99 12.37
N ALA A 157 5.03 14.56 13.48
CA ALA A 157 4.91 15.97 13.79
C ALA A 157 6.24 16.69 13.57
N TYR A 158 6.16 17.91 13.05
CA TYR A 158 7.30 18.75 12.74
C TYR A 158 7.10 20.12 13.37
N PHE A 159 8.08 20.60 14.13
CA PHE A 159 8.11 21.98 14.59
C PHE A 159 8.94 22.81 13.61
N LEU A 160 8.32 23.79 12.98
CA LEU A 160 8.79 24.44 11.76
C LEU A 160 8.89 25.96 11.93
N ALA A 161 9.89 26.54 11.28
CA ALA A 161 10.25 27.94 11.43
C ALA A 161 9.57 28.83 10.37
N TYR A 162 9.12 30.02 10.75
CA TYR A 162 8.83 31.14 9.83
C TYR A 162 7.97 30.79 8.58
N GLU A 163 6.84 30.09 8.72
CA GLU A 163 6.01 29.67 7.56
C GLU A 163 6.77 28.83 6.52
N SER A 164 7.93 28.32 6.90
CA SER A 164 8.80 27.49 6.08
C SER A 164 8.76 26.03 6.54
N TYR A 165 9.54 25.19 5.86
CA TYR A 165 9.68 23.77 6.17
C TYR A 165 11.00 23.46 6.87
N ASN A 166 11.74 24.49 7.31
CA ASN A 166 12.94 24.34 8.12
C ASN A 166 12.58 23.95 9.54
N TRP A 167 13.31 22.99 10.08
CA TRP A 167 13.03 22.44 11.40
C TRP A 167 13.56 23.35 12.50
N LEU A 168 12.70 23.58 13.50
CA LEU A 168 13.10 24.12 14.78
C LEU A 168 13.45 23.03 15.79
N ALA A 169 13.02 21.78 15.56
CA ALA A 169 13.35 20.64 16.40
C ALA A 169 13.35 19.35 15.57
N ARG A 170 13.96 18.28 16.11
CA ARG A 170 13.87 16.96 15.47
C ARG A 170 12.39 16.54 15.37
N PRO A 171 11.94 16.03 14.20
CA PRO A 171 10.58 15.53 14.06
C PRO A 171 10.31 14.36 15.01
N VAL A 172 9.06 14.23 15.44
CA VAL A 172 8.64 13.19 16.37
C VAL A 172 7.52 12.35 15.80
N HIS A 173 7.58 11.04 16.04
CA HIS A 173 6.47 10.14 15.75
C HIS A 173 5.39 10.29 16.81
N VAL A 174 4.14 10.30 16.37
CA VAL A 174 2.97 10.53 17.21
C VAL A 174 1.83 9.61 16.80
N TYR A 175 0.87 9.44 17.70
CA TYR A 175 -0.25 8.53 17.53
C TYR A 175 -1.56 9.29 17.70
N VAL A 176 -2.47 9.14 16.73
CA VAL A 176 -3.88 9.42 16.92
C VAL A 176 -4.49 8.15 17.53
N PRO A 177 -5.04 8.20 18.76
CA PRO A 177 -5.49 7.00 19.47
C PRO A 177 -6.56 6.20 18.72
N GLY A 178 -6.42 4.88 18.68
CA GLY A 178 -7.43 3.96 18.17
C GLY A 178 -8.63 3.78 19.10
N ALA A 179 -9.79 3.46 18.54
CA ALA A 179 -10.94 2.99 19.29
C ALA A 179 -10.78 1.50 19.66
N GLY A 180 -11.41 1.07 20.77
CA GLY A 180 -11.41 -0.33 21.21
C GLY A 180 -10.07 -0.82 21.78
N PRO A 181 -9.99 -2.11 22.16
CA PRO A 181 -8.76 -2.73 22.66
C PRO A 181 -7.74 -2.97 21.53
N LEU A 182 -6.49 -3.27 21.89
CA LEU A 182 -5.49 -3.74 20.93
C LEU A 182 -5.99 -4.95 20.14
N GLN A 183 -5.74 -4.94 18.82
CA GLN A 183 -6.13 -6.03 17.92
C GLN A 183 -5.17 -6.12 16.74
N TRP A 184 -4.68 -7.34 16.45
CA TRP A 184 -3.94 -7.60 15.21
C TRP A 184 -4.90 -7.69 14.03
N ILE A 185 -4.55 -7.02 12.92
CA ILE A 185 -5.32 -7.05 11.68
C ILE A 185 -5.38 -8.47 11.10
N PRO A 186 -4.25 -9.17 10.90
CA PRO A 186 -4.27 -10.56 10.46
C PRO A 186 -4.38 -11.52 11.65
N SER A 187 -4.91 -12.71 11.37
CA SER A 187 -4.99 -13.83 12.32
C SER A 187 -3.66 -14.56 12.49
N ASN A 188 -2.77 -14.48 11.50
CA ASN A 188 -1.43 -15.04 11.50
C ASN A 188 -0.55 -14.24 10.53
N PHE A 189 0.78 -14.32 10.69
CA PHE A 189 1.70 -13.61 9.82
C PHE A 189 2.92 -14.46 9.45
N THR A 190 3.09 -14.73 8.16
CA THR A 190 4.34 -15.25 7.61
C THR A 190 5.24 -14.09 7.22
N THR A 191 6.53 -14.15 7.57
CA THR A 191 7.54 -13.13 7.23
C THR A 191 8.25 -13.46 5.91
N HIS A 192 9.22 -12.66 5.45
CA HIS A 192 10.07 -13.07 4.32
C HIS A 192 10.93 -14.28 4.73
N LYS A 193 11.34 -15.06 3.72
CA LYS A 193 12.37 -16.07 3.91
C LYS A 193 13.68 -15.41 4.36
N VAL A 194 14.36 -16.02 5.32
CA VAL A 194 15.74 -15.69 5.68
C VAL A 194 16.58 -16.96 5.64
N TYR A 195 17.85 -16.86 5.26
CA TYR A 195 18.78 -17.99 5.26
C TYR A 195 19.69 -17.94 6.49
N PRO A 196 20.29 -19.08 6.90
CA PRO A 196 21.24 -19.08 8.00
C PRO A 196 22.36 -18.04 7.82
N TYR A 197 22.73 -17.41 8.93
CA TYR A 197 23.76 -16.37 9.01
C TYR A 197 23.44 -15.07 8.26
N GLN A 198 22.16 -14.82 7.95
CA GLN A 198 21.70 -13.55 7.40
C GLN A 198 20.92 -12.75 8.44
N ASP A 199 21.11 -11.43 8.41
CA ASP A 199 20.31 -10.50 9.22
C ASP A 199 18.84 -10.57 8.82
N PHE A 200 17.98 -10.82 9.81
CA PHE A 200 16.53 -10.81 9.68
C PHE A 200 15.94 -9.53 10.27
N ARG A 201 15.01 -8.89 9.55
CA ARG A 201 14.23 -7.74 10.05
C ARG A 201 12.81 -7.71 9.46
N ALA A 202 11.78 -7.70 10.30
CA ALA A 202 10.38 -7.54 9.86
C ALA A 202 9.62 -6.57 10.78
N ASP A 203 9.07 -5.48 10.23
CA ASP A 203 8.25 -4.54 10.98
C ASP A 203 6.79 -5.01 10.97
N ILE A 204 6.24 -5.35 12.14
CA ILE A 204 4.83 -5.76 12.29
C ILE A 204 3.97 -4.66 12.93
N SER A 205 4.53 -3.50 13.24
CA SER A 205 3.83 -2.46 14.01
C SER A 205 2.62 -1.88 13.28
N GLY A 206 2.65 -1.86 11.95
CA GLY A 206 1.53 -1.41 11.12
C GLY A 206 0.37 -2.42 11.04
N LEU A 207 0.55 -3.64 11.57
CA LEU A 207 -0.47 -4.67 11.63
C LEU A 207 -1.31 -4.60 12.92
N LEU A 208 -0.96 -3.73 13.87
CA LEU A 208 -1.64 -3.58 15.15
C LEU A 208 -2.59 -2.37 15.13
N MET A 209 -3.85 -2.61 15.49
CA MET A 209 -4.87 -1.58 15.70
C MET A 209 -5.14 -1.35 17.18
N GLY A 210 -5.92 -0.31 17.48
CA GLY A 210 -6.31 0.03 18.85
C GLY A 210 -5.19 0.68 19.66
N VAL A 211 -4.05 1.00 19.03
CA VAL A 211 -2.90 1.63 19.70
C VAL A 211 -3.31 2.99 20.26
N LYS A 212 -3.08 3.18 21.56
CA LYS A 212 -3.45 4.42 22.27
C LYS A 212 -2.33 5.45 22.22
N ASP A 213 -1.09 4.99 22.38
CA ASP A 213 0.06 5.83 22.56
C ASP A 213 1.35 5.07 22.21
N HIS A 214 2.49 5.71 22.45
CA HIS A 214 3.82 5.17 22.22
C HIS A 214 4.31 4.22 23.34
N LYS A 215 3.49 3.95 24.36
CA LYS A 215 3.83 3.08 25.50
C LYS A 215 3.47 1.62 25.25
N THR A 216 2.83 1.29 24.12
CA THR A 216 2.61 -0.10 23.70
C THR A 216 3.91 -0.89 23.71
N ARG A 217 3.91 -2.04 24.36
CA ARG A 217 5.08 -2.93 24.48
C ARG A 217 4.85 -4.23 23.75
N PHE A 218 5.94 -4.86 23.32
CA PHE A 218 5.91 -6.14 22.63
C PHE A 218 6.76 -7.18 23.36
N SER A 219 6.31 -8.43 23.35
CA SER A 219 7.06 -9.59 23.86
C SER A 219 6.83 -10.81 22.98
N ILE A 220 7.78 -11.75 22.97
CA ILE A 220 7.66 -13.02 22.24
C ILE A 220 7.47 -14.16 23.23
N VAL A 221 6.49 -15.03 22.97
CA VAL A 221 6.17 -16.23 23.75
C VAL A 221 5.99 -17.44 22.82
N HIS A 222 5.87 -18.65 23.39
CA HIS A 222 5.64 -19.90 22.64
C HIS A 222 6.63 -20.13 21.48
N ARG A 223 7.93 -20.02 21.76
CA ARG A 223 9.00 -20.13 20.77
C ARG A 223 9.21 -21.58 20.33
N HIS A 224 9.28 -21.80 19.02
CA HIS A 224 9.71 -23.04 18.38
C HIS A 224 10.84 -22.72 17.40
N ASN A 225 12.05 -23.22 17.68
CA ASN A 225 13.28 -22.91 16.92
C ASN A 225 13.52 -21.40 16.73
N ALA A 226 13.10 -20.57 17.69
CA ALA A 226 13.00 -19.13 17.53
C ALA A 226 13.82 -18.33 18.55
N ASP A 227 14.77 -18.94 19.28
CA ASP A 227 15.55 -18.25 20.32
C ASP A 227 16.43 -17.13 19.77
N TRP A 228 16.72 -17.17 18.47
CA TRP A 228 17.46 -16.15 17.74
C TRP A 228 16.63 -14.90 17.41
N VAL A 229 15.31 -14.93 17.61
CA VAL A 229 14.38 -13.83 17.26
C VAL A 229 14.12 -12.93 18.45
N TYR A 230 14.22 -11.62 18.24
CA TYR A 230 13.93 -10.58 19.22
C TYR A 230 12.87 -9.61 18.68
N VAL A 231 12.20 -8.89 19.58
CA VAL A 231 11.25 -7.83 19.21
C VAL A 231 11.67 -6.51 19.86
N ALA A 232 11.80 -5.47 19.05
CA ALA A 232 12.11 -4.13 19.50
C ALA A 232 10.87 -3.39 20.04
N LYS A 233 11.07 -2.31 20.78
CA LYS A 233 9.99 -1.47 21.35
C LYS A 233 9.01 -0.96 20.30
N ASN A 234 9.48 -0.73 19.08
CA ASN A 234 8.68 -0.23 17.97
C ASN A 234 7.92 -1.34 17.21
N GLY A 235 7.96 -2.60 17.66
CA GLY A 235 7.33 -3.73 16.98
C GLY A 235 8.14 -4.31 15.82
N THR A 236 9.42 -3.96 15.66
CA THR A 236 10.29 -4.62 14.67
C THR A 236 10.84 -5.93 15.23
N LEU A 237 10.59 -7.04 14.53
CA LEU A 237 11.24 -8.33 14.74
C LEU A 237 12.64 -8.29 14.12
N PHE A 238 13.64 -8.85 14.80
CA PHE A 238 15.00 -8.92 14.29
C PHE A 238 15.78 -10.09 14.87
N GLY A 239 16.87 -10.49 14.21
CA GLY A 239 17.75 -11.56 14.67
C GLY A 239 18.60 -12.13 13.55
N MET A 240 19.25 -13.26 13.80
CA MET A 240 19.98 -14.02 12.79
C MET A 240 19.86 -15.53 13.08
N PRO A 241 19.26 -16.33 12.18
CA PRO A 241 19.18 -17.78 12.39
C PRO A 241 20.54 -18.44 12.17
N LEU A 242 20.85 -19.46 12.98
CA LEU A 242 22.09 -20.26 12.83
C LEU A 242 21.85 -21.61 12.12
N ALA A 243 20.60 -22.07 12.09
CA ALA A 243 20.19 -23.33 11.49
C ALA A 243 19.18 -23.09 10.36
N ASP A 244 19.09 -24.03 9.43
CA ASP A 244 18.19 -24.00 8.27
C ASP A 244 16.81 -24.61 8.57
N VAL A 245 16.32 -24.36 9.79
CA VAL A 245 15.04 -24.87 10.31
C VAL A 245 14.13 -23.69 10.57
N SER A 246 12.95 -23.71 9.94
CA SER A 246 11.96 -22.64 10.10
C SER A 246 11.50 -22.47 11.55
N SER A 247 11.12 -21.24 11.88
CA SER A 247 10.76 -20.83 13.24
C SER A 247 9.30 -20.42 13.34
N SER A 248 8.68 -20.68 14.49
CA SER A 248 7.36 -20.13 14.83
C SER A 248 7.33 -19.64 16.27
N PHE A 249 6.50 -18.62 16.53
CA PHE A 249 6.33 -18.00 17.84
C PHE A 249 5.06 -17.14 17.87
N ILE A 250 4.69 -16.64 19.05
CA ILE A 250 3.59 -15.67 19.21
C ILE A 250 4.16 -14.34 19.68
N VAL A 251 3.80 -13.25 19.00
CA VAL A 251 4.07 -11.89 19.47
C VAL A 251 2.87 -11.38 20.25
N MET A 252 3.11 -10.98 21.49
CA MET A 252 2.13 -10.29 22.34
C MET A 252 2.36 -8.78 22.25
N ALA A 253 1.29 -8.03 22.06
CA ALA A 253 1.25 -6.58 22.25
C ALA A 253 0.51 -6.26 23.57
N HIS A 254 1.02 -5.29 24.32
CA HIS A 254 0.49 -4.84 25.61
C HIS A 254 0.26 -3.33 25.57
N GLY A 255 -0.99 -2.90 25.72
CA GLY A 255 -1.41 -1.50 25.69
C GLY A 255 -1.26 -0.81 27.04
N SER A 256 -1.23 0.53 27.03
CA SER A 256 -1.26 1.35 28.25
C SER A 256 -2.60 1.28 28.98
N ASP A 257 -3.65 0.80 28.31
CA ASP A 257 -5.00 0.55 28.82
C ASP A 257 -5.19 -0.90 29.32
N ASN A 258 -4.10 -1.65 29.53
CA ASN A 258 -4.08 -3.07 29.89
C ASN A 258 -4.68 -4.02 28.83
N SER A 259 -5.05 -3.53 27.64
CA SER A 259 -5.46 -4.43 26.56
C SER A 259 -4.27 -5.21 26.02
N THR A 260 -4.52 -6.45 25.57
CA THR A 260 -3.48 -7.32 25.00
C THR A 260 -3.95 -7.97 23.70
N ALA A 261 -3.01 -8.27 22.80
CA ALA A 261 -3.29 -8.94 21.53
C ALA A 261 -2.17 -9.91 21.17
N ALA A 262 -2.53 -11.09 20.64
CA ALA A 262 -1.59 -12.15 20.26
C ALA A 262 -1.55 -12.36 18.75
N LEU A 263 -0.36 -12.42 18.16
CA LEU A 263 -0.13 -12.71 16.73
C LEU A 263 0.78 -13.93 16.56
N PRO A 264 0.27 -15.05 16.06
CA PRO A 264 1.10 -16.15 15.57
C PRO A 264 1.96 -15.70 14.38
N VAL A 265 3.27 -15.93 14.48
CA VAL A 265 4.26 -15.56 13.46
C VAL A 265 5.04 -16.80 13.00
N TYR A 266 5.24 -16.90 11.69
CA TYR A 266 6.08 -17.91 11.05
C TYR A 266 7.22 -17.24 10.29
N VAL A 267 8.45 -17.74 10.49
CA VAL A 267 9.65 -17.32 9.77
C VAL A 267 10.14 -18.49 8.93
N PRO A 268 9.92 -18.46 7.60
CA PRO A 268 10.42 -19.49 6.72
C PRO A 268 11.94 -19.42 6.63
N ILE A 269 12.60 -20.55 6.89
CA ILE A 269 14.04 -20.72 6.69
C ILE A 269 14.24 -21.90 5.75
N PRO A 270 14.59 -21.65 4.49
CA PRO A 270 14.82 -22.72 3.53
C PRO A 270 16.08 -23.53 3.88
N PRO A 271 16.08 -24.85 3.62
CA PRO A 271 17.26 -25.68 3.79
C PRO A 271 18.42 -25.19 2.90
N VAL A 272 19.63 -25.12 3.46
CA VAL A 272 20.81 -24.69 2.70
C VAL A 272 21.22 -25.82 1.77
N VAL A 273 21.00 -25.64 0.47
CA VAL A 273 21.43 -26.62 -0.54
C VAL A 273 22.95 -26.65 -0.61
N ARG A 274 23.58 -27.60 0.10
CA ARG A 274 24.98 -27.95 -0.11
C ARG A 274 25.09 -28.66 -1.46
N ARG A 275 25.51 -27.93 -2.50
CA ARG A 275 25.80 -28.52 -3.81
C ARG A 275 26.93 -29.55 -3.69
N ARG A 276 26.61 -30.84 -3.65
CA ARG A 276 27.59 -31.89 -3.99
C ARG A 276 27.93 -31.73 -5.47
N LYS A 277 29.21 -31.54 -5.80
CA LYS A 277 29.72 -31.57 -7.19
C LYS A 277 29.13 -32.80 -7.89
N GLY A 278 28.34 -32.59 -8.96
CA GLY A 278 27.90 -33.65 -9.87
C GLY A 278 26.46 -34.17 -9.74
N LYS A 279 25.67 -33.80 -8.71
CA LYS A 279 24.23 -34.15 -8.66
C LYS A 279 23.35 -32.90 -8.68
N LYS A 280 22.59 -32.73 -9.78
CA LYS A 280 21.43 -31.84 -9.81
C LYS A 280 20.36 -32.45 -8.90
N ASP A 281 20.30 -32.01 -7.66
CA ASP A 281 19.15 -32.33 -6.82
C ASP A 281 17.94 -31.59 -7.41
N LYS A 282 17.03 -32.34 -8.05
CA LYS A 282 15.83 -31.80 -8.71
C LYS A 282 14.77 -31.36 -7.70
N SER A 283 14.98 -31.58 -6.40
CA SER A 283 13.93 -31.43 -5.38
C SER A 283 13.86 -30.04 -4.73
N ASN A 284 14.87 -29.18 -4.89
CA ASN A 284 14.95 -27.94 -4.11
C ASN A 284 15.17 -26.69 -4.97
N THR A 285 14.13 -26.30 -5.69
CA THR A 285 14.06 -25.02 -6.41
C THR A 285 13.25 -24.02 -5.61
N ASP A 286 13.83 -22.84 -5.40
CA ASP A 286 13.17 -21.78 -4.66
C ASP A 286 11.96 -21.24 -5.43
N LYS A 287 10.88 -21.03 -4.69
CA LYS A 287 9.61 -20.53 -5.23
C LYS A 287 9.36 -19.12 -4.71
N ILE A 288 8.84 -18.27 -5.59
CA ILE A 288 8.34 -16.95 -5.26
C ILE A 288 6.86 -16.85 -5.62
N LYS A 289 6.09 -16.15 -4.78
CA LYS A 289 4.67 -15.90 -4.97
C LYS A 289 4.45 -14.43 -5.34
N VAL A 290 3.90 -14.20 -6.53
CA VAL A 290 3.70 -12.87 -7.10
C VAL A 290 2.22 -12.60 -7.21
N LEU A 291 1.75 -11.48 -6.66
CA LEU A 291 0.39 -10.98 -6.79
C LEU A 291 0.36 -9.78 -7.75
N THR A 292 -0.67 -9.67 -8.57
CA THR A 292 -1.10 -8.40 -9.17
C THR A 292 -2.52 -8.07 -8.74
N PHE A 293 -2.77 -6.81 -8.38
CA PHE A 293 -4.03 -6.37 -7.80
C PHE A 293 -4.31 -4.90 -8.10
N ASN A 294 -5.28 -4.64 -8.98
CA ASN A 294 -5.84 -3.30 -9.16
C ASN A 294 -6.70 -2.96 -7.92
N LEU A 295 -6.42 -1.81 -7.30
CA LEU A 295 -7.05 -1.42 -6.04
C LEU A 295 -8.43 -0.77 -6.21
N TRP A 296 -8.84 -0.37 -7.41
CA TRP A 296 -10.08 0.40 -7.64
C TRP A 296 -10.10 1.73 -6.88
N ASP A 297 -9.47 2.75 -7.43
CA ASP A 297 -9.24 4.05 -6.79
C ASP A 297 -8.58 3.92 -5.40
N GLY A 298 -7.57 3.06 -5.27
CA GLY A 298 -6.91 2.76 -3.99
C GLY A 298 -7.78 1.99 -2.98
N GLY A 299 -8.97 1.55 -3.37
CA GLY A 299 -9.96 0.81 -2.58
C GLY A 299 -11.03 1.68 -1.95
N ARG A 300 -11.03 3.00 -2.21
CA ARG A 300 -11.88 4.00 -1.54
C ARG A 300 -13.37 3.83 -1.81
N ASN A 301 -13.73 3.02 -2.81
CA ASN A 301 -15.11 2.64 -3.08
C ASN A 301 -15.70 1.71 -2.01
N VAL A 302 -14.87 1.14 -1.11
CA VAL A 302 -15.30 0.26 -0.01
C VAL A 302 -14.97 0.85 1.35
N ASN A 303 -15.88 0.76 2.31
CA ASN A 303 -15.68 1.19 3.69
C ASN A 303 -14.59 0.35 4.37
N ASP A 304 -13.76 0.95 5.23
CA ASP A 304 -12.70 0.25 5.96
C ASP A 304 -11.69 -0.47 5.01
N TYR A 305 -11.48 0.09 3.81
CA TYR A 305 -10.65 -0.52 2.78
C TYR A 305 -9.21 -0.74 3.23
N HIS A 306 -8.63 0.17 4.02
CA HIS A 306 -7.26 0.03 4.49
C HIS A 306 -7.05 -1.25 5.31
N ARG A 307 -7.87 -1.46 6.34
CA ARG A 307 -7.77 -2.65 7.19
C ARG A 307 -8.01 -3.93 6.39
N LYS A 308 -9.02 -3.92 5.51
CA LYS A 308 -9.35 -5.07 4.64
C LYS A 308 -8.21 -5.41 3.68
N GLN A 309 -7.58 -4.41 3.05
CA GLN A 309 -6.42 -4.60 2.18
C GLN A 309 -5.20 -5.11 2.95
N VAL A 310 -4.89 -4.54 4.11
CA VAL A 310 -3.78 -4.98 4.96
C VAL A 310 -3.99 -6.42 5.41
N LYS A 311 -5.21 -6.77 5.87
CA LYS A 311 -5.56 -8.14 6.25
C LYS A 311 -5.34 -9.10 5.09
N PHE A 312 -5.93 -8.80 3.93
CA PHE A 312 -5.80 -9.62 2.73
C PHE A 312 -4.33 -9.86 2.37
N LEU A 313 -3.52 -8.80 2.28
CA LEU A 313 -2.11 -8.92 1.86
C LEU A 313 -1.23 -9.59 2.92
N ALA A 314 -1.49 -9.36 4.21
CA ALA A 314 -0.74 -9.98 5.31
C ALA A 314 -0.99 -11.49 5.40
N GLU A 315 -2.21 -11.95 5.15
CA GLU A 315 -2.60 -13.36 5.23
C GLU A 315 -2.33 -14.16 3.93
N LEU A 316 -2.15 -13.50 2.78
CA LEU A 316 -2.02 -14.16 1.47
C LEU A 316 -0.67 -14.86 1.22
N ASP A 317 0.32 -14.67 2.10
CA ASP A 317 1.69 -15.18 1.96
C ASP A 317 2.30 -14.86 0.57
N ALA A 318 2.13 -13.61 0.10
CA ALA A 318 2.75 -13.12 -1.13
C ALA A 318 4.15 -12.56 -0.88
N ASP A 319 5.08 -12.79 -1.81
CA ASP A 319 6.46 -12.29 -1.71
C ASP A 319 6.62 -10.91 -2.37
N ILE A 320 5.94 -10.74 -3.51
CA ILE A 320 5.96 -9.54 -4.34
C ILE A 320 4.52 -9.21 -4.74
N VAL A 321 4.14 -7.94 -4.59
CA VAL A 321 2.79 -7.46 -4.93
C VAL A 321 2.91 -6.28 -5.89
N CYS A 322 2.25 -6.40 -7.04
CA CYS A 322 2.12 -5.36 -8.06
C CYS A 322 0.72 -4.75 -7.96
N LEU A 323 0.62 -3.52 -7.46
CA LEU A 323 -0.62 -2.78 -7.31
C LEU A 323 -0.84 -1.79 -8.45
N GLN A 324 -2.10 -1.63 -8.87
CA GLN A 324 -2.56 -0.63 -9.85
C GLN A 324 -3.63 0.26 -9.22
N GLU A 325 -3.94 1.41 -9.87
CA GLU A 325 -4.80 2.47 -9.34
C GLU A 325 -4.38 2.92 -7.94
N CYS A 326 -3.07 2.96 -7.73
CA CYS A 326 -2.44 3.52 -6.55
C CYS A 326 -2.36 5.04 -6.70
N TYR A 327 -3.50 5.70 -6.77
CA TYR A 327 -3.55 7.15 -6.76
C TYR A 327 -2.96 7.69 -5.45
N PHE A 328 -2.43 8.91 -5.49
CA PHE A 328 -1.75 9.51 -4.33
C PHE A 328 -0.61 8.62 -3.81
N GLN A 329 -0.76 7.99 -2.64
CA GLN A 329 0.28 7.22 -1.96
C GLN A 329 -0.23 5.88 -1.40
N ASP A 330 -1.20 5.27 -2.08
CA ASP A 330 -1.82 4.02 -1.63
C ASP A 330 -0.84 2.84 -1.53
N GLY A 331 0.11 2.73 -2.46
CA GLY A 331 1.14 1.72 -2.40
C GLY A 331 2.07 1.89 -1.21
N LEU A 332 2.53 3.13 -0.95
CA LEU A 332 3.37 3.45 0.21
C LEU A 332 2.61 3.25 1.53
N ARG A 333 1.33 3.60 1.59
CA ARG A 333 0.44 3.34 2.73
C ARG A 333 0.39 1.86 3.08
N LEU A 334 0.15 1.01 2.08
CA LEU A 334 0.09 -0.44 2.29
C LEU A 334 1.46 -1.04 2.62
N ALA A 335 2.53 -0.58 1.96
CA ALA A 335 3.89 -1.01 2.26
C ALA A 335 4.28 -0.70 3.71
N LYS A 336 3.96 0.51 4.19
CA LYS A 336 4.18 0.91 5.58
C LYS A 336 3.44 0.00 6.55
N ALA A 337 2.16 -0.25 6.31
CA ALA A 337 1.35 -1.07 7.20
C ALA A 337 1.87 -2.53 7.27
N LEU A 338 2.33 -3.07 6.15
CA LEU A 338 2.88 -4.42 6.05
C LEU A 338 4.34 -4.53 6.52
N GLY A 339 5.04 -3.40 6.68
CA GLY A 339 6.49 -3.37 6.96
C GLY A 339 7.35 -3.79 5.76
N TRP A 340 6.89 -3.55 4.54
CA TRP A 340 7.51 -4.01 3.30
C TRP A 340 8.23 -2.87 2.56
N ASN A 341 9.14 -3.26 1.66
CA ASN A 341 9.78 -2.34 0.73
C ASN A 341 8.78 -1.96 -0.37
N ALA A 342 8.87 -0.74 -0.89
CA ALA A 342 8.04 -0.31 -2.00
C ALA A 342 8.73 0.63 -2.98
N ARG A 343 8.33 0.53 -4.24
CA ARG A 343 8.53 1.54 -5.26
C ARG A 343 7.17 1.90 -5.84
N GLN A 344 6.73 3.13 -5.59
CA GLN A 344 5.54 3.69 -6.19
C GLN A 344 5.91 4.65 -7.33
N GLY A 345 5.21 4.52 -8.45
CA GLY A 345 5.19 5.49 -9.53
C GLY A 345 3.99 6.41 -9.41
N ARG A 346 3.51 6.96 -10.53
CA ARG A 346 2.33 7.84 -10.51
C ARG A 346 1.03 7.13 -10.13
N ASP A 347 0.89 5.88 -10.58
CA ASP A 347 -0.39 5.16 -10.58
C ASP A 347 -0.25 3.67 -10.19
N VAL A 348 0.98 3.16 -10.16
CA VAL A 348 1.28 1.78 -9.77
C VAL A 348 2.26 1.73 -8.62
N ALA A 349 2.24 0.65 -7.84
CA ALA A 349 3.24 0.40 -6.82
C ALA A 349 3.68 -1.07 -6.80
N THR A 350 4.98 -1.31 -6.70
CA THR A 350 5.53 -2.64 -6.44
C THR A 350 5.96 -2.70 -4.99
N LEU A 351 5.37 -3.63 -4.24
CA LEU A 351 5.68 -3.93 -2.84
C LEU A 351 6.45 -5.25 -2.80
N SER A 352 7.41 -5.36 -1.89
CA SER A 352 8.17 -6.58 -1.69
C SER A 352 8.59 -6.77 -0.25
N ARG A 353 8.47 -8.01 0.24
CA ARG A 353 9.06 -8.38 1.53
C ARG A 353 10.60 -8.33 1.49
N TYR A 354 11.19 -8.34 0.29
CA TYR A 354 12.62 -8.35 0.05
C TYR A 354 13.14 -6.96 -0.37
N PRO A 355 14.44 -6.66 -0.16
CA PRO A 355 15.01 -5.38 -0.54
C PRO A 355 14.87 -5.09 -2.05
N ILE A 356 14.41 -3.87 -2.36
CA ILE A 356 14.50 -3.30 -3.70
C ILE A 356 15.90 -2.72 -3.86
N VAL A 357 16.77 -3.45 -4.55
CA VAL A 357 18.19 -3.08 -4.72
C VAL A 357 18.44 -2.12 -5.87
N HIS A 358 17.47 -1.97 -6.78
CA HIS A 358 17.55 -0.97 -7.84
C HIS A 358 16.15 -0.58 -8.31
N ALA A 359 15.93 0.72 -8.51
CA ALA A 359 14.75 1.23 -9.18
C ALA A 359 15.16 1.88 -10.50
N TYR A 360 14.62 1.37 -11.59
CA TYR A 360 14.90 1.91 -12.92
C TYR A 360 14.11 3.21 -13.12
N ARG A 361 14.48 3.98 -14.15
CA ARG A 361 13.70 5.16 -14.54
C ARG A 361 12.27 4.72 -14.88
N ASP A 362 11.30 5.44 -14.33
CA ASP A 362 9.88 5.16 -14.50
C ASP A 362 9.47 5.12 -15.99
N LEU A 363 8.45 4.31 -16.23
CA LEU A 363 7.70 4.24 -17.48
C LEU A 363 6.52 5.18 -17.38
N GLU A 364 5.96 5.59 -18.52
CA GLU A 364 4.75 6.41 -18.52
C GLU A 364 3.59 5.70 -17.80
N THR A 365 3.49 4.39 -18.02
CA THR A 365 2.39 3.54 -17.55
C THR A 365 2.81 2.56 -16.46
N GLY A 366 3.94 2.79 -15.77
CA GLY A 366 4.41 1.81 -14.79
C GLY A 366 5.77 2.05 -14.15
N VAL A 367 6.19 1.08 -13.34
CA VAL A 367 7.50 1.07 -12.67
C VAL A 367 8.22 -0.25 -12.94
N MET A 368 9.56 -0.19 -12.89
CA MET A 368 10.40 -1.37 -12.99
C MET A 368 11.46 -1.34 -11.89
N VAL A 369 11.61 -2.46 -11.20
CA VAL A 369 12.54 -2.61 -10.06
C VAL A 369 13.32 -3.92 -10.14
N ARG A 370 14.48 -3.94 -9.49
CA ARG A 370 15.26 -5.14 -9.21
C ARG A 370 15.14 -5.47 -7.72
N ILE A 371 14.79 -6.71 -7.41
CA ILE A 371 14.51 -7.19 -6.05
C ILE A 371 15.47 -8.34 -5.73
N ALA A 372 16.07 -8.32 -4.54
CA ALA A 372 16.98 -9.36 -4.05
C ALA A 372 16.23 -10.41 -3.20
N VAL A 373 15.65 -11.41 -3.87
CA VAL A 373 14.81 -12.46 -3.24
C VAL A 373 15.61 -13.55 -2.52
N GLU A 374 16.88 -13.71 -2.88
CA GLU A 374 17.86 -14.58 -2.18
C GLU A 374 19.17 -13.81 -1.94
N GLY A 375 19.06 -12.53 -1.53
CA GLY A 375 20.21 -11.62 -1.47
C GLY A 375 20.86 -11.44 -2.85
N ASP A 376 22.20 -11.35 -2.89
CA ASP A 376 22.92 -11.26 -4.16
C ASP A 376 22.83 -12.55 -4.98
N SER A 377 22.66 -13.72 -4.36
CA SER A 377 22.61 -15.00 -5.08
C SER A 377 21.39 -15.17 -5.99
N GLY A 378 20.30 -14.43 -5.75
CA GLY A 378 19.04 -14.54 -6.48
C GLY A 378 18.31 -13.21 -6.52
N GLN A 379 18.27 -12.61 -7.71
CA GLN A 379 17.57 -11.37 -7.97
C GLN A 379 16.49 -11.58 -9.03
N VAL A 380 15.44 -10.76 -9.01
CA VAL A 380 14.40 -10.73 -10.05
C VAL A 380 14.16 -9.28 -10.49
N ILE A 381 13.85 -9.10 -11.77
CA ILE A 381 13.36 -7.83 -12.30
C ILE A 381 11.84 -7.90 -12.37
N VAL A 382 11.16 -6.94 -11.75
CA VAL A 382 9.70 -6.84 -11.74
C VAL A 382 9.30 -5.56 -12.43
N THR A 383 8.46 -5.69 -13.45
CA THR A 383 7.78 -4.58 -14.11
C THR A 383 6.30 -4.63 -13.77
N ASN A 384 5.79 -3.55 -13.18
CA ASN A 384 4.38 -3.37 -12.88
C ASN A 384 3.80 -2.30 -13.80
N LEU A 385 2.77 -2.65 -14.57
CA LEU A 385 2.12 -1.77 -15.55
C LEU A 385 0.64 -1.57 -15.22
N HIS A 386 0.12 -0.38 -15.52
CA HIS A 386 -1.31 -0.12 -15.62
C HIS A 386 -1.58 0.66 -16.90
N PHE A 387 -2.41 0.10 -17.76
CA PHE A 387 -2.72 0.66 -19.06
C PHE A 387 -4.08 1.34 -19.08
N ASN A 388 -4.26 2.32 -19.96
CA ASN A 388 -5.50 3.09 -20.06
C ASN A 388 -6.72 2.19 -20.36
N PRO A 389 -7.82 2.31 -19.58
CA PRO A 389 -9.02 1.49 -19.77
C PRO A 389 -9.80 1.80 -21.04
N TYR A 390 -9.66 3.01 -21.60
CA TYR A 390 -10.51 3.46 -22.70
C TYR A 390 -9.76 3.76 -24.01
N PRO A 391 -10.42 3.57 -25.17
CA PRO A 391 -11.65 2.80 -25.34
C PRO A 391 -11.45 1.31 -25.01
N TYR A 392 -12.53 0.63 -24.62
CA TYR A 392 -12.52 -0.79 -24.23
C TYR A 392 -13.07 -1.69 -25.34
N GLY A 393 -12.18 -2.32 -26.10
CA GLY A 393 -12.49 -3.09 -27.30
C GLY A 393 -13.63 -4.13 -27.19
N PRO A 394 -13.84 -4.82 -26.05
CA PRO A 394 -14.96 -5.73 -25.88
C PRO A 394 -16.33 -5.08 -26.11
N TYR A 395 -16.49 -3.78 -25.84
CA TYR A 395 -17.75 -3.08 -26.12
C TYR A 395 -18.03 -3.01 -27.62
N GLU A 396 -17.03 -2.68 -28.45
CA GLU A 396 -17.20 -2.66 -29.90
C GLU A 396 -17.52 -4.07 -30.44
N VAL A 397 -16.91 -5.12 -29.89
CA VAL A 397 -17.18 -6.50 -30.33
C VAL A 397 -18.56 -6.98 -29.88
N CYS A 398 -18.90 -6.82 -28.60
CA CYS A 398 -20.11 -7.40 -28.01
C CYS A 398 -21.37 -6.59 -28.32
N TYR A 399 -21.27 -5.27 -28.42
CA TYR A 399 -22.46 -4.43 -28.51
C TYR A 399 -22.74 -3.87 -29.90
N THR A 400 -21.69 -3.66 -30.70
CA THR A 400 -21.82 -3.05 -32.03
C THR A 400 -21.48 -4.03 -33.16
N ASN A 401 -20.93 -5.21 -32.83
CA ASN A 401 -20.44 -6.18 -33.80
C ASN A 401 -19.51 -5.54 -34.86
N SER A 402 -18.65 -4.64 -34.40
CA SER A 402 -17.72 -3.89 -35.25
C SER A 402 -16.71 -4.80 -35.96
N SER A 403 -16.17 -4.33 -37.09
CA SER A 403 -15.14 -5.06 -37.83
C SER A 403 -13.82 -5.16 -37.04
N THR A 404 -13.05 -6.23 -37.26
CA THR A 404 -11.73 -6.40 -36.62
C THR A 404 -10.80 -5.22 -36.89
N ALA A 405 -10.85 -4.63 -38.09
CA ALA A 405 -10.04 -3.47 -38.45
C ALA A 405 -10.41 -2.24 -37.59
N TYR A 406 -11.71 -1.99 -37.40
CA TYR A 406 -12.18 -0.88 -36.58
C TYR A 406 -11.82 -1.05 -35.10
N VAL A 407 -12.03 -2.24 -34.54
CA VAL A 407 -11.65 -2.51 -33.14
C VAL A 407 -10.14 -2.34 -32.96
N ARG A 408 -9.30 -2.85 -33.88
CA ARG A 408 -7.84 -2.65 -33.83
C ARG A 408 -7.44 -1.18 -33.90
N MET A 409 -8.11 -0.37 -34.73
CA MET A 409 -7.89 1.08 -34.79
C MET A 409 -8.22 1.74 -33.44
N ARG A 410 -9.35 1.39 -32.82
CA ARG A 410 -9.75 1.89 -31.49
C ARG A 410 -8.78 1.47 -30.40
N GLU A 411 -8.32 0.22 -30.42
CA GLU A 411 -7.28 -0.28 -29.52
C GLU A 411 -5.98 0.50 -29.66
N GLU A 412 -5.62 0.97 -30.86
CA GLU A 412 -4.45 1.84 -31.03
C GLU A 412 -4.66 3.25 -30.44
N MET A 413 -5.88 3.78 -30.49
CA MET A 413 -6.25 5.06 -29.86
C MET A 413 -6.16 5.01 -28.33
N SER A 414 -6.32 3.82 -27.72
CA SER A 414 -6.22 3.63 -26.26
C SER A 414 -4.83 3.91 -25.68
N ARG A 415 -3.80 4.01 -26.55
CA ARG A 415 -2.37 4.16 -26.17
C ARG A 415 -1.74 2.94 -25.48
N ARG A 416 -2.47 1.84 -25.28
CA ARG A 416 -1.93 0.65 -24.61
C ARG A 416 -0.81 -0.04 -25.41
N THR A 417 -0.88 -0.03 -26.74
CA THR A 417 0.20 -0.53 -27.62
C THR A 417 1.50 0.26 -27.42
N GLN A 418 1.42 1.58 -27.29
CA GLN A 418 2.56 2.46 -27.11
C GLN A 418 3.20 2.25 -25.73
N GLY A 419 2.39 2.06 -24.69
CA GLY A 419 2.87 1.73 -23.35
C GLY A 419 3.70 0.44 -23.32
N ILE A 420 3.23 -0.64 -23.96
CA ILE A 420 4.02 -1.88 -24.02
C ILE A 420 5.28 -1.73 -24.87
N MET A 421 5.24 -0.92 -25.94
CA MET A 421 6.43 -0.61 -26.74
C MET A 421 7.47 0.20 -25.96
N GLU A 422 7.06 1.16 -25.13
CA GLU A 422 7.98 1.92 -24.27
C GLU A 422 8.74 0.97 -23.35
N PHE A 423 8.00 0.09 -22.66
CA PHE A 423 8.59 -0.95 -21.81
C PHE A 423 9.63 -1.80 -22.57
N GLN A 424 9.25 -2.35 -23.72
CA GLN A 424 10.16 -3.17 -24.54
C GLN A 424 11.40 -2.38 -24.96
N LEU A 425 11.26 -1.12 -25.37
CA LEU A 425 12.39 -0.26 -25.74
C LEU A 425 13.30 0.07 -24.55
N ARG A 426 12.75 0.31 -23.36
CA ARG A 426 13.52 0.55 -22.13
C ARG A 426 14.29 -0.70 -21.74
N LEU A 427 13.64 -1.85 -21.75
CA LEU A 427 14.27 -3.13 -21.45
C LEU A 427 15.41 -3.44 -22.43
N ARG A 428 15.25 -3.12 -23.72
CA ARG A 428 16.32 -3.17 -24.73
C ARG A 428 17.54 -2.36 -24.31
N LYS A 429 17.31 -1.10 -23.96
CA LYS A 429 18.35 -0.13 -23.62
C LYS A 429 19.12 -0.58 -22.38
N TYR A 430 18.44 -1.08 -21.36
CA TYR A 430 19.10 -1.58 -20.16
C TYR A 430 19.92 -2.84 -20.43
N ARG A 431 19.43 -3.77 -21.25
CA ARG A 431 20.18 -4.95 -21.68
C ARG A 431 21.52 -4.58 -22.34
N PHE A 432 21.52 -3.60 -23.25
CA PHE A 432 22.75 -3.17 -23.93
C PHE A 432 23.78 -2.58 -22.97
N LYS A 433 23.32 -1.86 -21.94
CA LYS A 433 24.20 -1.24 -20.94
C LYS A 433 24.61 -2.19 -19.82
N LEU A 434 23.77 -3.19 -19.49
CA LEU A 434 23.89 -4.06 -18.33
C LEU A 434 23.72 -5.52 -18.77
N ARG A 435 24.77 -6.11 -19.36
CA ARG A 435 24.76 -7.51 -19.86
C ARG A 435 24.41 -8.55 -18.77
N GLU A 436 24.54 -8.21 -17.50
CA GLU A 436 24.10 -9.04 -16.36
C GLU A 436 22.58 -9.26 -16.32
N THR A 437 21.77 -8.30 -16.81
CA THR A 437 20.30 -8.32 -16.75
C THR A 437 19.66 -9.40 -17.64
N LEU A 438 20.45 -10.02 -18.51
CA LEU A 438 20.01 -11.01 -19.50
C LEU A 438 19.66 -12.36 -18.90
N LYS A 439 20.24 -12.66 -17.73
CA LYS A 439 20.08 -13.94 -17.05
C LYS A 439 19.21 -13.80 -15.80
N ILE A 440 18.92 -12.57 -15.38
CA ILE A 440 18.02 -12.31 -14.25
C ILE A 440 16.61 -12.68 -14.69
N PRO A 441 15.84 -13.45 -13.90
CA PRO A 441 14.42 -13.67 -14.15
C PRO A 441 13.60 -12.38 -14.23
N HIS A 442 12.65 -12.32 -15.16
CA HIS A 442 11.77 -11.16 -15.31
C HIS A 442 10.33 -11.52 -15.04
N ILE A 443 9.65 -10.65 -14.31
CA ILE A 443 8.21 -10.64 -14.08
C ILE A 443 7.66 -9.38 -14.72
N LEU A 444 6.60 -9.54 -15.51
CA LEU A 444 5.80 -8.46 -16.06
C LEU A 444 4.37 -8.68 -15.59
N ALA A 445 3.90 -7.82 -14.71
CA ALA A 445 2.57 -7.94 -14.10
C ALA A 445 1.80 -6.63 -14.19
N GLY A 446 0.49 -6.68 -14.06
CA GLY A 446 -0.32 -5.46 -14.09
C GLY A 446 -1.75 -5.65 -14.55
N SER A 447 -2.44 -4.51 -14.63
CA SER A 447 -3.74 -4.37 -15.29
C SER A 447 -3.54 -3.83 -16.69
N PHE A 448 -3.77 -4.69 -17.69
CA PHE A 448 -3.46 -4.39 -19.08
C PHE A 448 -4.64 -3.75 -19.80
N ASN A 449 -5.82 -3.74 -19.16
CA ASN A 449 -7.07 -3.25 -19.73
C ASN A 449 -7.34 -3.80 -21.15
N GLN A 450 -6.86 -5.01 -21.44
CA GLN A 450 -7.07 -5.72 -22.69
C GLN A 450 -7.24 -7.21 -22.42
N PRO A 451 -8.24 -7.87 -23.03
CA PRO A 451 -8.36 -9.31 -22.92
C PRO A 451 -7.24 -10.06 -23.64
N SER A 452 -7.15 -11.37 -23.40
CA SER A 452 -6.13 -12.21 -24.02
C SER A 452 -6.63 -12.77 -25.35
N HIS A 453 -5.78 -12.73 -26.38
CA HIS A 453 -6.04 -13.42 -27.65
C HIS A 453 -6.21 -14.94 -27.48
N ARG A 454 -5.73 -15.52 -26.36
CA ARG A 454 -5.95 -16.92 -26.00
C ARG A 454 -7.33 -17.16 -25.41
N ASP A 455 -7.85 -16.20 -24.66
CA ASP A 455 -9.17 -16.28 -24.02
C ASP A 455 -10.27 -16.05 -25.06
N TRP A 456 -10.10 -15.04 -25.91
CA TRP A 456 -10.95 -14.78 -27.08
C TRP A 456 -10.63 -15.68 -28.29
N GLY A 457 -9.93 -16.78 -28.05
CA GLY A 457 -9.67 -17.83 -29.03
C GLY A 457 -10.88 -18.72 -29.29
N LYS A 458 -10.72 -19.74 -30.17
CA LYS A 458 -11.78 -20.69 -30.56
C LYS A 458 -12.51 -21.30 -29.35
N ARG A 459 -11.78 -21.57 -28.25
CA ARG A 459 -12.30 -22.28 -27.08
C ARG A 459 -12.96 -21.36 -26.03
N GLY A 460 -12.61 -20.08 -25.93
CA GLY A 460 -13.10 -19.20 -24.85
C GLY A 460 -13.99 -18.03 -25.29
N ARG A 461 -13.96 -17.62 -26.57
CA ARG A 461 -14.67 -16.42 -27.08
C ARG A 461 -16.17 -16.33 -26.78
N ARG A 462 -16.83 -17.46 -26.49
CA ARG A 462 -18.26 -17.52 -26.15
C ARG A 462 -18.59 -17.07 -24.72
N LEU A 463 -17.59 -16.83 -23.88
CA LEU A 463 -17.77 -16.51 -22.46
C LEU A 463 -17.84 -15.01 -22.16
N HIS A 464 -17.48 -14.15 -23.12
CA HIS A 464 -17.18 -12.74 -22.83
C HIS A 464 -18.34 -11.80 -23.15
N CYS A 465 -19.09 -12.02 -24.23
CA CYS A 465 -20.29 -11.24 -24.54
C CYS A 465 -21.52 -11.83 -23.85
N ILE A 466 -22.06 -11.14 -22.83
CA ILE A 466 -23.19 -11.60 -22.01
C ILE A 466 -24.47 -10.83 -22.42
N HIS A 467 -25.58 -11.52 -22.71
CA HIS A 467 -26.86 -10.91 -23.11
C HIS A 467 -28.06 -11.50 -22.35
N LYS A 468 -29.08 -10.67 -22.05
CA LYS A 468 -30.27 -11.02 -21.24
C LYS A 468 -31.33 -11.90 -21.96
N GLN A 469 -31.38 -11.92 -23.29
CA GLN A 469 -32.42 -12.62 -24.07
C GLN A 469 -31.89 -13.79 -24.93
N GLY A 470 -30.69 -14.29 -24.67
CA GLY A 470 -30.02 -15.31 -25.48
C GLY A 470 -28.79 -14.77 -26.24
N TYR A 471 -27.92 -15.68 -26.66
CA TYR A 471 -26.55 -15.39 -27.11
C TYR A 471 -26.48 -14.53 -28.38
N PHE A 472 -25.93 -13.31 -28.28
CA PHE A 472 -25.18 -12.75 -29.40
C PHE A 472 -23.73 -13.24 -29.27
N MET A 473 -23.37 -14.22 -30.10
CA MET A 473 -22.02 -14.76 -30.16
C MET A 473 -21.09 -13.69 -30.73
N ALA A 474 -19.96 -13.40 -30.06
CA ALA A 474 -18.82 -12.83 -30.77
C ALA A 474 -18.48 -13.79 -31.93
N LYS A 475 -18.81 -13.38 -33.17
CA LYS A 475 -18.76 -14.29 -34.33
C LYS A 475 -17.35 -14.82 -34.61
N SER A 476 -16.31 -14.12 -34.15
CA SER A 476 -14.92 -14.36 -34.56
C SER A 476 -13.92 -14.31 -33.40
N LYS A 477 -12.82 -15.06 -33.57
CA LYS A 477 -11.62 -14.95 -32.73
C LYS A 477 -11.07 -13.53 -32.85
N PHE A 478 -10.58 -12.93 -31.77
CA PHE A 478 -9.96 -11.60 -31.81
C PHE A 478 -8.46 -11.64 -31.46
N PRO A 479 -7.58 -11.04 -32.28
CA PRO A 479 -6.13 -10.97 -32.03
C PRO A 479 -5.77 -9.76 -31.14
N TRP A 480 -6.07 -9.81 -29.85
CA TRP A 480 -5.74 -8.75 -28.90
C TRP A 480 -4.23 -8.45 -28.90
N SER A 481 -3.88 -7.20 -29.23
CA SER A 481 -2.53 -6.81 -29.65
C SER A 481 -1.48 -7.05 -28.56
N ILE A 482 -1.71 -6.62 -27.33
CA ILE A 482 -0.71 -6.65 -26.26
C ILE A 482 -0.42 -8.08 -25.83
N SER A 483 -1.46 -8.89 -25.61
CA SER A 483 -1.28 -10.30 -25.24
C SER A 483 -0.61 -11.10 -26.36
N MET A 484 -0.88 -10.77 -27.64
CA MET A 484 -0.16 -11.34 -28.77
C MET A 484 1.31 -10.93 -28.76
N ARG A 485 1.61 -9.63 -28.66
CA ARG A 485 2.99 -9.12 -28.60
C ARG A 485 3.79 -9.81 -27.50
N ASN A 486 3.26 -9.82 -26.28
CA ASN A 486 3.95 -10.43 -25.14
C ASN A 486 4.28 -11.91 -25.38
N THR A 487 3.32 -12.70 -25.89
CA THR A 487 3.45 -14.16 -25.94
C THR A 487 3.96 -14.73 -27.28
N GLN A 488 4.00 -13.93 -28.34
CA GLN A 488 4.37 -14.38 -29.68
C GLN A 488 5.56 -13.61 -30.27
N GLU A 489 5.79 -12.36 -29.89
CA GLU A 489 6.99 -11.66 -30.33
C GLU A 489 8.19 -12.19 -29.55
N ILE A 490 9.12 -12.81 -30.27
CA ILE A 490 10.41 -13.20 -29.71
C ILE A 490 11.13 -11.93 -29.32
N PHE A 491 11.27 -11.73 -28.02
CA PHE A 491 11.95 -10.58 -27.45
C PHE A 491 13.28 -11.07 -26.85
N TYR A 492 14.37 -10.96 -27.60
CA TYR A 492 15.71 -11.46 -27.22
C TYR A 492 15.78 -12.99 -27.05
N GLY A 493 15.31 -13.75 -28.03
CA GLY A 493 15.47 -15.21 -28.09
C GLY A 493 14.53 -16.01 -27.16
N ASP A 494 13.60 -15.34 -26.47
CA ASP A 494 12.55 -15.97 -25.67
C ASP A 494 11.27 -15.12 -25.75
N THR A 495 10.14 -15.68 -25.33
CA THR A 495 8.83 -15.02 -25.28
C THR A 495 8.38 -14.87 -23.83
N TRP A 496 7.46 -13.94 -23.55
CA TRP A 496 6.83 -13.89 -22.24
C TRP A 496 5.82 -15.02 -22.09
N LYS A 497 5.85 -15.67 -20.93
CA LYS A 497 4.97 -16.80 -20.60
C LYS A 497 3.82 -16.32 -19.71
N ASP A 498 2.59 -16.44 -20.20
CA ASP A 498 1.35 -16.16 -19.43
C ASP A 498 1.18 -17.23 -18.34
N SER A 499 1.46 -16.88 -17.08
CA SER A 499 1.43 -17.85 -15.98
C SER A 499 0.05 -18.50 -15.81
N TYR A 500 -1.03 -17.73 -15.92
CA TYR A 500 -2.39 -18.27 -15.79
C TYR A 500 -2.69 -19.29 -16.89
N ARG A 501 -2.32 -19.01 -18.15
CA ARG A 501 -2.53 -19.96 -19.25
C ARG A 501 -1.52 -21.10 -19.31
N GLN A 502 -0.42 -21.03 -18.58
CA GLN A 502 0.43 -22.19 -18.34
C GLN A 502 -0.16 -23.15 -17.29
N ALA A 503 -0.78 -22.60 -16.23
CA ALA A 503 -1.47 -23.41 -15.22
C ALA A 503 -2.82 -23.95 -15.73
N HIS A 504 -3.53 -23.16 -16.54
CA HIS A 504 -4.90 -23.44 -16.98
C HIS A 504 -5.04 -23.33 -18.50
N LEU A 505 -4.72 -24.40 -19.23
CA LEU A 505 -4.70 -24.43 -20.69
C LEU A 505 -6.07 -24.22 -21.37
N HIS A 506 -7.18 -24.47 -20.66
CA HIS A 506 -8.54 -24.48 -21.22
C HIS A 506 -9.35 -23.24 -20.80
N PRO A 507 -9.40 -22.17 -21.62
CA PRO A 507 -10.09 -20.92 -21.27
C PRO A 507 -11.59 -21.09 -21.05
N ALA A 508 -12.22 -22.11 -21.65
CA ALA A 508 -13.64 -22.42 -21.44
C ALA A 508 -13.95 -22.93 -20.03
N LYS A 509 -13.03 -23.69 -19.44
CA LYS A 509 -13.19 -24.34 -18.12
C LYS A 509 -12.66 -23.45 -17.00
N PHE A 510 -11.61 -22.70 -17.31
CA PHE A 510 -10.92 -21.82 -16.37
C PHE A 510 -10.79 -20.44 -17.03
N PRO A 511 -11.88 -19.65 -17.09
CA PRO A 511 -11.86 -18.33 -17.73
C PRO A 511 -10.86 -17.40 -17.04
N GLY A 512 -10.83 -17.42 -15.71
CA GLY A 512 -9.92 -16.58 -14.93
C GLY A 512 -10.23 -15.09 -15.09
N ASN A 513 -11.50 -14.74 -15.28
CA ASN A 513 -11.92 -13.35 -15.42
C ASN A 513 -11.50 -12.57 -14.18
N THR A 514 -10.92 -11.40 -14.42
CA THR A 514 -10.50 -10.47 -13.38
C THR A 514 -11.38 -9.23 -13.37
N TRP A 515 -11.94 -8.87 -14.52
CA TRP A 515 -13.02 -7.90 -14.68
C TRP A 515 -14.35 -8.66 -14.87
N SER A 516 -15.35 -8.55 -14.00
CA SER A 516 -15.33 -7.86 -12.71
C SER A 516 -16.15 -8.60 -11.65
N PRO A 517 -15.65 -8.73 -10.41
CA PRO A 517 -16.45 -9.19 -9.27
C PRO A 517 -17.65 -8.29 -8.91
N THR A 518 -17.57 -6.97 -9.10
CA THR A 518 -18.60 -6.01 -8.64
C THR A 518 -19.33 -5.27 -9.76
N HIS A 519 -18.69 -5.04 -10.91
CA HIS A 519 -19.23 -4.31 -12.06
C HIS A 519 -19.89 -5.27 -13.07
N TRP A 520 -21.22 -5.19 -13.20
CA TRP A 520 -22.03 -6.16 -13.96
C TRP A 520 -22.89 -5.51 -15.05
N ARG A 521 -22.91 -4.19 -15.15
CA ARG A 521 -23.74 -3.45 -16.09
C ARG A 521 -22.99 -2.26 -16.68
N HIS A 522 -23.14 -2.08 -17.99
CA HIS A 522 -22.75 -0.88 -18.70
C HIS A 522 -24.01 -0.26 -19.33
N GLY A 523 -24.55 0.75 -18.66
CA GLY A 523 -25.90 1.25 -18.91
C GLY A 523 -26.94 0.12 -18.78
N ASP A 524 -27.77 -0.04 -19.80
CA ASP A 524 -28.81 -1.09 -19.82
C ASP A 524 -28.28 -2.48 -20.19
N ARG A 525 -27.02 -2.58 -20.63
CA ARG A 525 -26.38 -3.82 -21.09
C ARG A 525 -25.62 -4.51 -19.97
N LEU A 526 -25.42 -5.83 -20.11
CA LEU A 526 -24.56 -6.58 -19.20
C LEU A 526 -23.10 -6.34 -19.55
N GLU A 527 -22.26 -6.21 -18.52
CA GLU A 527 -20.83 -5.96 -18.69
C GLU A 527 -20.11 -7.19 -19.27
N PRO A 528 -19.20 -7.04 -20.25
CA PRO A 528 -18.32 -8.11 -20.67
C PRO A 528 -17.35 -8.46 -19.54
N HIS A 529 -17.26 -9.74 -19.20
CA HIS A 529 -16.34 -10.21 -18.17
C HIS A 529 -15.11 -10.86 -18.78
N ASP A 530 -13.95 -10.31 -18.46
CA ASP A 530 -12.68 -10.58 -19.13
C ASP A 530 -11.54 -10.76 -18.14
N ARG A 531 -10.56 -11.57 -18.52
CA ARG A 531 -9.25 -11.58 -17.87
C ARG A 531 -8.40 -10.48 -18.48
N ILE A 532 -8.16 -9.42 -17.71
CA ILE A 532 -7.40 -8.25 -18.15
C ILE A 532 -6.20 -7.93 -17.25
N ASP A 533 -6.04 -8.67 -16.15
CA ASP A 533 -4.90 -8.59 -15.24
C ASP A 533 -4.02 -9.83 -15.41
N TYR A 534 -2.70 -9.62 -15.51
CA TYR A 534 -1.78 -10.67 -15.92
C TYR A 534 -0.53 -10.71 -15.06
N ILE A 535 0.02 -11.92 -14.93
CA ILE A 535 1.41 -12.15 -14.54
C ILE A 535 2.07 -12.93 -15.66
N TYR A 536 2.97 -12.26 -16.37
CA TYR A 536 3.88 -12.84 -17.34
C TYR A 536 5.26 -13.03 -16.71
N HIS A 537 5.99 -14.03 -17.17
CA HIS A 537 7.38 -14.21 -16.75
C HIS A 537 8.31 -14.67 -17.87
N ARG A 538 9.61 -14.54 -17.60
CA ARG A 538 10.70 -15.12 -18.37
C ARG A 538 11.72 -15.75 -17.44
N HIS A 539 12.36 -16.81 -17.94
CA HIS A 539 13.40 -17.55 -17.22
C HIS A 539 12.95 -18.15 -15.88
N MET A 540 11.64 -18.37 -15.72
CA MET A 540 11.02 -19.09 -14.59
C MET A 540 10.10 -20.18 -15.11
N LYS A 541 9.54 -20.96 -14.17
CA LYS A 541 8.49 -21.95 -14.45
C LYS A 541 7.28 -21.66 -13.56
N THR A 542 6.09 -21.71 -14.17
CA THR A 542 4.84 -21.59 -13.41
C THR A 542 4.58 -22.89 -12.65
N VAL A 543 4.38 -22.78 -11.34
CA VAL A 543 3.95 -23.88 -10.47
C VAL A 543 2.43 -23.85 -10.30
N ASN A 544 1.88 -22.67 -10.02
CA ASN A 544 0.45 -22.44 -9.87
C ASN A 544 0.11 -21.01 -10.29
N SER A 545 -1.13 -20.77 -10.71
CA SER A 545 -1.67 -19.44 -10.97
C SER A 545 -3.18 -19.44 -10.78
N GLN A 546 -3.72 -18.46 -10.07
CA GLN A 546 -5.15 -18.39 -9.74
C GLN A 546 -5.65 -16.96 -9.63
N THR A 547 -6.94 -16.75 -9.90
CA THR A 547 -7.64 -15.52 -9.54
C THR A 547 -8.14 -15.60 -8.10
N ILE A 548 -8.12 -14.48 -7.39
CA ILE A 548 -8.50 -14.41 -5.98
C ILE A 548 -9.50 -13.28 -5.78
N VAL A 549 -10.59 -13.62 -5.10
CA VAL A 549 -11.61 -12.72 -4.56
C VAL A 549 -11.96 -13.25 -3.18
N VAL A 550 -12.05 -12.36 -2.19
CA VAL A 550 -12.43 -12.73 -0.82
C VAL A 550 -13.93 -12.54 -0.62
N GLY A 551 -14.57 -13.48 0.06
CA GLY A 551 -15.99 -13.43 0.35
C GLY A 551 -16.88 -13.55 -0.89
N LYS A 552 -18.06 -12.94 -0.82
CA LYS A 552 -19.04 -12.89 -1.92
C LYS A 552 -19.40 -11.43 -2.18
N PRO A 553 -18.60 -10.69 -2.97
CA PRO A 553 -18.80 -9.26 -3.15
C PRO A 553 -20.18 -8.98 -3.74
N LYS A 554 -20.90 -8.04 -3.12
CA LYS A 554 -22.10 -7.45 -3.69
C LYS A 554 -21.72 -6.56 -4.87
N ARG A 555 -22.59 -6.53 -5.86
CA ARG A 555 -22.44 -5.73 -7.07
C ARG A 555 -22.70 -4.25 -6.79
N GLU A 556 -22.22 -3.40 -7.68
CA GLU A 556 -22.65 -2.00 -7.70
C GLU A 556 -24.18 -1.87 -7.80
N PRO A 557 -24.79 -0.91 -7.09
CA PRO A 557 -24.20 0.08 -6.19
C PRO A 557 -24.01 -0.39 -4.72
N TYR A 558 -24.28 -1.67 -4.40
CA TYR A 558 -24.32 -2.21 -3.03
C TYR A 558 -22.96 -2.68 -2.48
N HIS A 559 -21.85 -2.27 -3.10
CA HIS A 559 -20.51 -2.78 -2.83
C HIS A 559 -19.83 -2.17 -1.59
N ARG A 560 -20.38 -1.07 -1.03
CA ARG A 560 -19.73 -0.26 0.02
C ARG A 560 -19.25 -1.05 1.24
N ASP A 561 -19.97 -2.11 1.61
CA ASP A 561 -19.65 -2.93 2.78
C ASP A 561 -19.03 -4.30 2.43
N ASN A 562 -18.59 -4.49 1.19
CA ASN A 562 -17.90 -5.71 0.77
C ASN A 562 -16.63 -5.95 1.60
N GLU A 563 -16.29 -7.23 1.82
CA GLU A 563 -14.94 -7.59 2.31
C GLU A 563 -13.88 -7.37 1.22
N TRP A 564 -14.22 -7.73 -0.02
CA TRP A 564 -13.40 -7.43 -1.19
C TRP A 564 -13.43 -5.94 -1.53
N THR A 565 -12.27 -5.32 -1.68
CA THR A 565 -12.11 -3.86 -1.77
C THR A 565 -11.97 -3.32 -3.19
N SER A 566 -12.12 -4.17 -4.20
CA SER A 566 -11.85 -3.83 -5.60
C SER A 566 -12.93 -4.38 -6.53
N ASP A 567 -13.08 -3.76 -7.69
CA ASP A 567 -13.84 -4.25 -8.83
C ASP A 567 -13.03 -5.15 -9.77
N HIS A 568 -11.75 -5.40 -9.44
CA HIS A 568 -10.93 -6.44 -10.05
C HIS A 568 -10.74 -7.63 -9.10
N ALA A 569 -10.68 -8.84 -9.64
CA ALA A 569 -10.08 -9.98 -8.96
C ALA A 569 -8.55 -9.87 -9.03
N ALA A 570 -7.84 -10.21 -7.95
CA ALA A 570 -6.38 -10.29 -7.97
C ALA A 570 -5.92 -11.55 -8.71
N VAL A 571 -4.70 -11.55 -9.25
CA VAL A 571 -4.06 -12.75 -9.82
C VAL A 571 -2.82 -13.07 -9.03
N MET A 572 -2.70 -14.32 -8.56
CA MET A 572 -1.59 -14.82 -7.78
C MET A 572 -0.91 -15.97 -8.51
N SER A 573 0.40 -15.88 -8.72
CA SER A 573 1.19 -16.92 -9.36
C SER A 573 2.36 -17.35 -8.49
N THR A 574 2.52 -18.66 -8.31
CA THR A 574 3.73 -19.26 -7.74
C THR A 574 4.67 -19.61 -8.87
N LEU A 575 5.86 -19.00 -8.86
CA LEU A 575 6.89 -19.17 -9.86
C LEU A 575 8.10 -19.84 -9.24
N GLU A 576 8.63 -20.84 -9.93
CA GLU A 576 9.88 -21.52 -9.61
C GLU A 576 11.04 -20.74 -10.26
N LEU A 577 11.97 -20.28 -9.41
CA LEU A 577 13.17 -19.57 -9.85
C LEU A 577 14.13 -20.54 -10.53
N PRO A 578 14.90 -20.08 -11.54
CA PRO A 578 15.97 -20.89 -12.07
C PRO A 578 17.04 -21.08 -10.98
N LEU A 579 17.57 -22.29 -10.86
CA LEU A 579 18.69 -22.56 -9.97
C LEU A 579 19.82 -21.57 -10.30
N SER A 580 20.15 -20.70 -9.35
CA SER A 580 21.25 -19.74 -9.50
C SER A 580 22.51 -20.51 -9.88
N ALA A 581 23.13 -20.20 -11.02
CA ALA A 581 24.45 -20.74 -11.32
C ALA A 581 25.41 -20.11 -10.30
N GLY A 582 25.62 -20.83 -9.18
CA GLY A 582 26.33 -20.34 -8.01
C GLY A 582 27.56 -19.50 -8.32
N GLY A 583 27.75 -18.46 -7.51
CA GLY A 583 29.02 -17.75 -7.43
C GLY A 583 29.12 -16.44 -8.20
N HIS A 584 28.02 -15.79 -8.58
CA HIS A 584 28.08 -14.37 -8.92
C HIS A 584 27.60 -13.55 -7.72
N LYS A 585 28.53 -13.14 -6.85
CA LYS A 585 28.33 -11.90 -6.08
C LYS A 585 28.05 -10.82 -7.11
N PHE A 586 26.83 -10.29 -7.16
CA PHE A 586 26.55 -9.10 -7.94
C PHE A 586 27.20 -7.95 -7.17
N LEU A 587 28.41 -7.59 -7.58
CA LEU A 587 29.18 -6.53 -6.93
C LEU A 587 28.34 -5.25 -6.90
N THR A 588 28.17 -4.70 -5.70
CA THR A 588 27.54 -3.39 -5.50
C THR A 588 28.38 -2.31 -6.18
N GLU A 589 27.79 -1.16 -6.55
CA GLU A 589 28.57 -0.06 -7.16
C GLU A 589 29.72 0.43 -6.26
N ALA A 590 29.60 0.25 -4.94
CA ALA A 590 30.67 0.52 -3.99
C ALA A 590 31.92 -0.36 -4.22
N GLU A 591 31.75 -1.64 -4.56
CA GLU A 591 32.86 -2.57 -4.79
C GLU A 591 33.50 -2.40 -6.18
N LYS A 592 32.82 -1.74 -7.12
CA LYS A 592 33.41 -1.37 -8.43
C LYS A 592 34.36 -0.17 -8.33
N GLY A 593 34.17 0.69 -7.33
CA GLY A 593 35.03 1.85 -7.08
C GLY A 593 36.45 1.51 -6.60
N GLU A 594 36.61 0.38 -5.89
CA GLU A 594 37.92 -0.05 -5.38
C GLU A 594 38.77 -0.81 -6.40
N LYS A 595 38.16 -1.48 -7.39
CA LYS A 595 38.89 -2.27 -8.39
C LYS A 595 39.46 -1.48 -9.57
N LEU A 596 39.18 -0.18 -9.66
CA LEU A 596 39.71 0.71 -10.70
C LEU A 596 40.95 1.52 -10.26
N LYS A 597 41.53 1.21 -9.08
CA LYS A 597 42.75 1.88 -8.57
C LYS A 597 43.98 0.97 -8.41
N SER A 598 43.97 -0.24 -8.96
CA SER A 598 45.17 -1.08 -9.02
C SER A 598 45.20 -1.86 -10.33
N GLY A 599 45.90 -1.33 -11.33
CA GLY A 599 46.06 -1.89 -12.67
C GLY A 599 46.52 -0.85 -13.64
#